data_AF-A0A963VF65-F1
#
_entry.id   AF-A0A963VF65-F1
#
_cell.length_a   1.000
_cell.length_b   1.000
_cell.length_c   1.000
_cell.angle_alpha   90.00
_cell.angle_beta   90.00
_cell.angle_gamma   90.00
#
_symmetry.space_group_name_H-M   'P 1'
#
loop_
_entity.id
_entity.type
_entity.pdbx_description
1 polymer ?
#
loop_
_entity_poly.entity_id
_entity_poly.type
_entity_poly.pdbx_seq_one_letter_code
_entity_poly.pdbx_strand_id
1 'polypeptide(L)' 'MTTYTNTRTASGLHTGFFSSLVSIVAAWNDARVTRSALSRLSDRELDDIGLCRGDIEEIARR' A
#
# COMPACT_ATOMS: atom_id res chain seq x y z
N MET A 1 22.05 -36.27 15.88
CA MET A 1 21.31 -35.00 15.71
C MET A 1 21.37 -34.65 14.25
N THR A 2 20.33 -35.01 13.51
CA THR A 2 20.37 -35.02 12.04
C THR A 2 19.67 -33.77 11.53
N THR A 3 20.44 -32.74 11.22
CA THR A 3 19.97 -31.55 10.51
C THR A 3 20.04 -31.80 9.01
N TYR A 4 18.89 -31.86 8.34
CA TYR A 4 18.83 -31.73 6.88
C TYR A 4 17.81 -30.66 6.49
N THR A 5 18.39 -29.50 6.18
CA THR A 5 18.05 -28.51 5.15
C THR A 5 16.59 -28.42 4.71
N ASN A 6 15.95 -27.34 5.16
CA ASN A 6 14.70 -26.79 4.62
C ASN A 6 14.95 -26.32 3.18
N THR A 7 14.52 -27.11 2.19
CA THR A 7 14.51 -26.72 0.78
C THR A 7 13.52 -25.58 0.60
N ARG A 8 13.99 -24.34 0.74
CA ARG A 8 13.26 -23.15 0.31
C ARG A 8 12.91 -23.31 -1.16
N THR A 9 11.62 -23.54 -1.35
CA THR A 9 10.91 -23.82 -2.58
C THR A 9 11.43 -22.97 -3.74
N ALA A 10 12.02 -23.60 -4.76
CA ALA A 10 12.37 -23.02 -6.04
C ALA A 10 11.12 -22.75 -6.92
N SER A 11 10.03 -22.26 -6.33
CA SER A 11 8.83 -21.76 -7.02
C SER A 11 8.84 -20.24 -7.20
N GLY A 12 9.92 -19.57 -6.76
CA GLY A 12 9.96 -18.14 -6.45
C GLY A 12 10.13 -17.16 -7.62
N LEU A 13 10.42 -17.61 -8.84
CA LEU A 13 10.74 -16.66 -9.93
C LEU A 13 9.48 -16.05 -10.56
N HIS A 14 8.50 -16.87 -10.93
CA HIS A 14 7.25 -16.38 -11.51
C HIS A 14 6.28 -15.83 -10.44
N THR A 15 6.13 -16.55 -9.33
CA THR A 15 5.26 -16.11 -8.22
C THR A 15 5.73 -14.80 -7.59
N GLY A 16 7.04 -14.60 -7.46
CA GLY A 16 7.61 -13.35 -6.92
C GLY A 16 7.44 -12.15 -7.85
N PHE A 17 7.49 -12.34 -9.18
CA PHE A 17 7.23 -11.27 -10.14
C PHE A 17 5.76 -10.86 -10.13
N PHE A 18 4.83 -11.82 -10.18
CA PHE A 18 3.40 -11.52 -10.10
C PHE A 18 3.02 -10.92 -8.75
N SER A 19 3.59 -11.41 -7.63
CA SER A 19 3.33 -10.80 -6.31
C SER A 19 3.85 -9.37 -6.23
N SER A 20 5.01 -9.09 -6.83
CA SER A 20 5.56 -7.73 -6.89
C SER A 20 4.67 -6.80 -7.70
N LEU A 21 4.21 -7.22 -8.88
CA LEU A 21 3.29 -6.43 -9.70
C LEU A 21 1.96 -6.16 -8.96
N VAL A 22 1.38 -7.19 -8.33
CA VAL A 22 0.15 -7.04 -7.54
C VAL A 22 0.38 -6.08 -6.38
N SER A 23 1.52 -6.15 -5.69
CA SER A 23 1.84 -5.23 -4.59
C SER A 23 1.97 -3.77 -5.06
N ILE A 24 2.56 -3.52 -6.23
CA ILE A 24 2.69 -2.17 -6.81
C ILE A 24 1.31 -1.63 -7.19
N VAL A 25 0.48 -2.45 -7.84
CA VAL A 25 -0.89 -2.05 -8.22
C VAL A 25 -1.75 -1.83 -6.99
N ALA A 26 -1.63 -2.67 -5.96
CA ALA A 26 -2.34 -2.52 -4.69
C ALA A 26 -1.93 -1.21 -3.99
N ALA A 27 -0.63 -0.91 -3.90
CA ALA A 27 -0.14 0.33 -3.32
C ALA A 27 -0.65 1.57 -4.09
N TRP A 28 -0.65 1.51 -5.42
CA TRP A 28 -1.21 2.60 -6.24
C TRP A 28 -2.72 2.75 -6.08
N ASN A 29 -3.44 1.63 -5.93
CA ASN A 29 -4.88 1.66 -5.67
C ASN A 29 -5.17 2.28 -4.30
N ASP A 30 -4.46 1.83 -3.27
CA ASP A 30 -4.60 2.34 -1.90
C ASP A 30 -4.33 3.85 -1.83
N ALA A 31 -3.25 4.31 -2.46
CA ALA A 31 -2.95 5.72 -2.67
C ALA A 31 -4.12 6.50 -3.29
N ARG A 32 -4.72 5.97 -4.36
CA ARG A 32 -5.87 6.62 -5.04
C ARG A 32 -7.14 6.58 -4.21
N VAL A 33 -7.41 5.48 -3.51
CA VAL A 33 -8.58 5.32 -2.65
C VAL A 33 -8.49 6.26 -1.47
N THR A 34 -7.33 6.34 -0.80
CA THR A 34 -7.05 7.27 0.29
C THR A 34 -7.21 8.72 -0.18
N ARG A 35 -6.64 9.09 -1.33
CA ARG A 35 -6.86 10.42 -1.92
C ARG A 35 -8.32 10.70 -2.19
N SER A 36 -9.05 9.74 -2.78
CA SER A 36 -10.48 9.89 -3.09
C SER A 36 -11.32 10.07 -1.81
N ALA A 37 -11.10 9.21 -0.82
CA ALA A 37 -11.78 9.26 0.47
C ALA A 37 -11.55 10.61 1.17
N LEU A 38 -10.28 11.03 1.32
CA LEU A 38 -9.92 12.31 1.91
C LEU A 38 -10.42 13.51 1.09
N SER A 39 -10.41 13.41 -0.24
CA SER A 39 -10.90 14.50 -1.10
C SER A 39 -12.40 14.73 -1.00
N ARG A 40 -13.17 13.70 -0.63
CA ARG A 40 -14.63 13.76 -0.45
C ARG A 40 -15.05 14.40 0.87
N LEU A 41 -14.16 14.45 1.86
CA LEU A 41 -14.39 15.16 3.11
C LEU A 41 -14.33 16.68 2.87
N SER A 42 -15.13 17.43 3.62
CA SER A 42 -15.10 18.88 3.67
C SER A 42 -13.92 19.37 4.51
N ASP A 43 -13.55 20.65 4.35
CA ASP A 43 -12.38 21.21 5.05
C ASP A 43 -12.53 21.18 6.57
N ARG A 44 -13.77 21.24 7.09
CA ARG A 44 -14.06 21.09 8.52
C ARG A 44 -13.90 19.66 9.00
N GLU A 45 -14.35 18.68 8.21
CA GLU A 45 -14.17 17.27 8.58
C GLU A 45 -12.70 16.84 8.52
N LEU A 46 -11.91 17.46 7.62
CA LEU A 46 -10.46 17.31 7.63
C LEU A 46 -9.84 17.95 8.89
N ASP A 47 -10.31 19.13 9.29
CA ASP A 47 -9.85 19.81 10.51
C ASP A 47 -10.20 19.01 11.79
N ASP A 48 -11.36 18.37 11.83
CA ASP A 48 -11.79 17.50 12.95
C ASP A 48 -10.83 16.31 13.18
N ILE A 49 -10.16 15.83 12.12
CA ILE A 49 -9.13 14.79 12.20
C ILE A 49 -7.70 15.37 12.18
N GLY A 50 -7.55 16.68 12.25
CA GLY A 50 -6.28 17.40 12.29
C GLY A 50 -5.50 17.38 10.98
N LEU A 51 -6.18 17.31 9.83
CA LEU A 51 -5.59 17.28 8.50
C LEU A 51 -5.97 18.53 7.70
N CYS A 52 -5.07 18.95 6.81
CA CYS A 52 -5.37 19.96 5.79
C CYS A 52 -5.35 19.36 4.38
N ARG A 53 -5.94 20.06 3.41
CA ARG A 53 -5.98 19.63 1.99
C ARG A 53 -4.60 19.31 1.43
N GLY A 54 -3.56 20.01 1.87
CA GLY A 54 -2.18 19.81 1.43
C GLY A 54 -1.57 18.49 1.90
N ASP A 55 -2.00 17.98 3.05
CA ASP A 55 -1.48 16.73 3.62
C ASP A 55 -2.02 15.50 2.88
N ILE A 56 -3.17 15.63 2.21
CA ILE A 56 -3.80 14.54 1.44
C ILE A 56 -2.83 14.02 0.37
N GLU A 57 -2.12 14.92 -0.32
CA GLU A 57 -1.15 14.55 -1.32
C GLU A 57 0.08 13.83 -0.72
N GLU A 58 0.50 14.18 0.49
CA GLU A 58 1.61 13.51 1.17
C GLU A 58 1.21 12.10 1.64
N ILE A 59 0.04 11.98 2.27
CA ILE A 59 -0.48 10.69 2.79
C ILE A 59 -0.76 9.73 1.64
N ALA A 60 -1.33 10.22 0.54
CA ALA A 60 -1.60 9.38 -0.63
C ALA A 60 -0.34 8.90 -1.37
N ARG A 61 0.85 9.41 -1.06
CA ARG A 61 2.12 8.96 -1.68
C ARG A 61 2.93 8.01 -0.80
N ARG A 62 2.50 7.78 0.43
CA ARG A 62 3.19 6.99 1.44
C ARG A 62 2.79 5.52 1.36
#